data_AF-A0A6I0EYI1-F1
#
_entry.id   AF-A0A6I0EYI1-F1
#
_cell.length_a   1.000
_cell.length_b   1.000
_cell.length_c   1.000
_cell.angle_alpha   90.00
_cell.angle_beta   90.00
_cell.angle_gamma   90.00
#
_symmetry.space_group_name_H-M   'P 1'
#
loop_
_entity.id
_entity.type
_entity.pdbx_description
1 polymer ?
#
loop_
_entity_poly.entity_id
_entity_poly.type
_entity_poly.pdbx_seq_one_letter_code
_entity_poly.pdbx_strand_id
1 'polypeptide(L)'
;MNDNKLNDFSENIDEMLKGQDDYLKKLEQEYKIEKEATIQNFNREKSLLKSELEAYLTSNIMIPQIPALEIDNWQQICKEWPEMNYDLFPRWKSADIPVMVIVGAIGALISNQLFEPFKDIHDKKWAYKDFYHGGHKGEIIDEMRGKFHRLKHGHDLFNPMEVNWDEYFPSSSPKAVIGKKIFAWLRHLFQDTFSSEGIPLPGSSYLRNTILDAANYDIYKTVLTIKMRDVSTAVFVPLAMTAYIYGTERDNKEKFFNYRYTTLTIGALAISVIIGLLLQPPSFNHAALLAMIPYLVTLFKVNQRVNRLLEERFRIIGNNDKILENQQQVLVKGYRQIDLNQQSLKDSFNQLKRIADSSHLLINTCFEECNSILEEQEEFLRDLEEKFIEEEKELCLYQY
;
A
#
# COMPACT_ATOMS: atom_id res chain seq x y z
N MET A 1 -45.83 66.53 40.26
CA MET A 1 -46.73 67.54 39.66
C MET A 1 -46.67 67.35 38.15
N ASN A 2 -47.64 66.80 37.43
CA ASN A 2 -49.03 66.45 37.75
C ASN A 2 -49.42 65.19 36.97
N ASP A 3 -49.58 64.06 37.67
CA ASP A 3 -50.26 62.85 37.17
C ASP A 3 -51.79 63.06 37.05
N ASN A 4 -52.30 64.25 37.40
CA ASN A 4 -53.73 64.59 37.38
C ASN A 4 -54.27 65.02 36.00
N LYS A 5 -53.47 65.10 34.93
CA LYS A 5 -53.98 65.49 33.60
C LYS A 5 -54.31 64.31 32.66
N LEU A 6 -53.84 63.10 32.97
CA LEU A 6 -54.09 61.90 32.16
C LEU A 6 -55.37 61.16 32.59
N ASN A 7 -55.73 61.21 33.88
CA ASN A 7 -56.99 60.64 34.37
C ASN A 7 -58.23 61.43 33.91
N ASP A 8 -58.13 62.76 33.77
CA ASP A 8 -59.21 63.61 33.26
C ASP A 8 -59.56 63.33 31.77
N PHE A 9 -58.65 62.73 31.00
CA PHE A 9 -58.86 62.44 29.58
C PHE A 9 -59.43 61.02 29.36
N SER A 10 -59.10 60.04 30.21
CA SER A 10 -59.70 58.70 30.13
C SER A 10 -61.13 58.69 30.67
N GLU A 11 -61.41 59.43 31.75
CA GLU A 11 -62.79 59.57 32.26
C GLU A 11 -63.72 60.24 31.24
N ASN A 12 -63.21 61.18 30.44
CA ASN A 12 -63.97 61.85 29.38
C ASN A 12 -64.33 60.92 28.20
N ILE A 13 -63.44 59.98 27.84
CA ILE A 13 -63.69 59.01 26.75
C ILE A 13 -64.69 57.95 27.22
N ASP A 14 -64.57 57.46 28.46
CA ASP A 14 -65.53 56.50 29.01
C ASP A 14 -66.92 57.11 29.24
N GLU A 15 -67.02 58.40 29.59
CA GLU A 15 -68.29 59.14 29.61
C GLU A 15 -68.86 59.33 28.19
N MET A 16 -68.02 59.64 27.20
CA MET A 16 -68.46 59.76 25.80
C MET A 16 -69.00 58.44 25.25
N LEU A 17 -68.31 57.31 25.52
CA LEU A 17 -68.72 55.98 25.07
C LEU A 17 -69.99 55.50 25.77
N LYS A 18 -70.14 55.76 27.08
CA LYS A 18 -71.40 55.51 27.79
C LYS A 18 -72.55 56.37 27.26
N GLY A 19 -72.29 57.64 26.95
CA GLY A 19 -73.28 58.53 26.35
C GLY A 19 -73.74 58.03 24.97
N GLN A 20 -72.84 57.43 24.21
CA GLN A 20 -73.12 56.83 22.90
C GLN A 20 -73.96 55.54 23.03
N ASP A 21 -73.62 54.66 23.98
CA ASP A 21 -74.37 53.43 24.26
C ASP A 21 -75.79 53.72 24.78
N ASP A 22 -75.96 54.74 25.62
CA ASP A 22 -77.26 55.14 26.14
C ASP A 22 -78.11 55.84 25.08
N TYR A 23 -77.47 56.58 24.15
CA TYR A 23 -78.13 57.16 22.98
C TYR A 23 -78.60 56.08 22.00
N LEU A 24 -77.75 55.08 21.72
CA LEU A 24 -78.08 53.94 20.85
C LEU A 24 -79.20 53.07 21.44
N LYS A 25 -79.20 52.81 22.76
CA LYS A 25 -80.31 52.09 23.41
C LYS A 25 -81.63 52.85 23.40
N LYS A 26 -81.60 54.18 23.50
CA LYS A 26 -82.80 55.01 23.36
C LYS A 26 -83.35 54.95 21.94
N LEU A 27 -82.47 55.02 20.94
CA LEU A 27 -82.82 54.82 19.53
C LEU A 27 -83.42 53.43 19.28
N GLU A 28 -82.81 52.36 19.80
CA GLU A 28 -83.34 50.99 19.67
C GLU A 28 -84.74 50.82 20.29
N GLN A 29 -85.01 51.50 21.41
CA GLN A 29 -86.33 51.51 22.06
C GLN A 29 -87.36 52.38 21.33
N GLU A 30 -86.93 53.54 20.83
CA GLU A 30 -87.79 54.50 20.13
C GLU A 30 -88.26 53.97 18.78
N TYR A 31 -87.41 53.19 18.08
CA TYR A 31 -87.72 52.57 16.80
C TYR A 31 -88.29 51.15 16.88
N LYS A 32 -88.55 50.62 18.09
CA LYS A 32 -89.09 49.25 18.33
C LYS A 32 -88.41 48.17 17.48
N ILE A 33 -87.08 48.20 17.40
CA ILE A 33 -86.32 47.19 16.65
C ILE A 33 -86.37 45.89 17.44
N GLU A 34 -87.29 44.99 17.07
CA GLU A 34 -87.33 43.64 17.62
C GLU A 34 -86.01 42.91 17.25
N LYS A 35 -85.39 42.27 18.24
CA LYS A 35 -84.25 41.36 18.03
C LYS A 35 -84.73 40.15 17.22
N GLU A 36 -84.77 40.30 15.90
CA GLU A 36 -85.04 39.19 15.01
C GLU A 36 -83.81 38.30 14.86
N ALA A 37 -83.90 37.21 15.62
CA ALA A 37 -83.53 35.85 15.29
C ALA A 37 -82.71 35.62 13.99
N THR A 38 -81.48 35.17 14.22
CA THR A 38 -80.85 34.03 13.53
C THR A 38 -80.99 34.01 12.00
N ILE A 39 -80.20 34.84 11.32
CA ILE A 39 -79.86 34.60 9.91
C ILE A 39 -78.91 33.40 9.85
N GLN A 40 -79.39 32.40 9.12
CA GLN A 40 -78.77 31.12 8.84
C GLN A 40 -77.42 31.27 8.14
N ASN A 41 -76.48 30.41 8.56
CA ASN A 41 -75.29 29.95 7.84
C ASN A 41 -75.25 30.32 6.34
N PHE A 42 -74.51 31.38 6.02
CA PHE A 42 -73.81 31.46 4.75
C PHE A 42 -72.30 31.51 5.02
N ASN A 43 -71.67 30.39 4.70
CA ASN A 43 -70.25 30.17 4.42
C ASN A 43 -69.24 30.94 5.29
N ARG A 44 -68.78 30.24 6.35
CA ARG A 44 -67.41 30.39 6.84
C ARG A 44 -66.46 30.31 5.66
N GLU A 45 -65.84 31.43 5.30
CA GLU A 45 -64.52 31.42 4.71
C GLU A 45 -63.65 30.53 5.60
N LYS A 46 -63.15 29.44 5.02
CA LYS A 46 -62.10 28.64 5.62
C LYS A 46 -60.89 29.56 5.75
N SER A 47 -60.73 30.19 6.92
CA SER A 47 -59.39 30.59 7.34
C SER A 47 -58.59 29.30 7.33
N LEU A 48 -57.69 29.13 6.35
CA LEU A 48 -56.66 28.11 6.42
C LEU A 48 -55.94 28.38 7.74
N LEU A 49 -56.22 27.53 8.73
CA LEU A 49 -55.71 27.70 10.07
C LEU A 49 -54.20 27.76 9.93
N LYS A 50 -53.57 28.76 10.56
CA LYS A 50 -52.11 28.89 10.62
C LYS A 50 -51.42 27.57 10.99
N SER A 51 -52.08 26.71 11.77
CA SER A 51 -51.64 25.36 12.12
C SER A 51 -51.65 24.34 10.96
N GLU A 52 -52.53 24.46 9.97
CA GLU A 52 -52.49 23.62 8.75
C GLU A 52 -51.36 24.07 7.82
N LEU A 53 -51.11 25.37 7.71
CA LEU A 53 -50.00 25.92 6.92
C LEU A 53 -48.65 25.59 7.58
N GLU A 54 -48.55 25.73 8.91
CA GLU A 54 -47.39 25.30 9.68
C GLU A 54 -47.22 23.78 9.62
N ALA A 55 -48.28 22.98 9.76
CA ALA A 55 -48.17 21.52 9.61
C ALA A 55 -47.71 21.12 8.20
N TYR A 56 -48.14 21.82 7.15
CA TYR A 56 -47.74 21.55 5.76
C TYR A 56 -46.29 21.98 5.46
N LEU A 57 -45.85 23.13 5.98
CA LEU A 57 -44.47 23.60 5.86
C LEU A 57 -43.49 22.74 6.67
N THR A 58 -43.89 22.33 7.88
CA THR A 58 -43.03 21.53 8.78
C THR A 58 -42.99 20.05 8.37
N SER A 59 -44.01 19.53 7.67
CA SER A 59 -44.01 18.14 7.17
C SER A 59 -43.33 17.97 5.80
N ASN A 60 -43.31 19.00 4.95
CA ASN A 60 -42.73 18.89 3.60
C ASN A 60 -41.32 19.50 3.46
N ILE A 61 -40.88 20.32 4.41
CA ILE A 61 -39.50 20.81 4.46
C ILE A 61 -38.71 19.93 5.44
N MET A 62 -38.42 18.70 5.03
CA MET A 62 -37.38 17.92 5.71
C MET A 62 -36.03 18.52 5.35
N ILE A 63 -35.32 19.04 6.36
CA ILE A 63 -33.88 19.34 6.20
C ILE A 63 -33.21 17.98 5.94
N PRO A 64 -32.67 17.76 4.73
CA PRO A 64 -32.06 16.48 4.41
C PRO A 64 -30.84 16.28 5.30
N GLN A 65 -30.80 15.15 5.99
CA GLN A 65 -29.57 14.74 6.67
C GLN A 65 -28.52 14.46 5.60
N ILE A 66 -27.57 15.39 5.46
CA ILE A 66 -26.36 15.14 4.68
C ILE A 66 -25.68 13.96 5.36
N PRO A 67 -25.43 12.84 4.64
CA PRO A 67 -24.70 11.73 5.24
C PRO A 67 -23.37 12.26 5.74
N ALA A 68 -23.10 12.05 7.03
CA ALA A 68 -21.86 12.49 7.64
C ALA A 68 -20.70 11.85 6.88
N LEU A 69 -19.92 12.66 6.17
CA LEU A 69 -18.61 12.25 5.68
C LEU A 69 -17.72 12.16 6.91
N GLU A 70 -17.54 10.95 7.44
CA GLU A 70 -16.58 10.70 8.52
C GLU A 70 -15.16 10.99 7.99
N ILE A 71 -14.69 12.22 8.19
CA ILE A 71 -13.34 12.65 7.81
C ILE A 71 -12.28 11.85 8.59
N ASP A 72 -12.65 11.34 9.77
CA ASP A 72 -11.80 10.52 10.65
C ASP A 72 -11.31 9.23 9.96
N ASN A 73 -12.03 8.73 8.95
CA ASN A 73 -11.59 7.58 8.15
C ASN A 73 -10.38 7.88 7.25
N TRP A 74 -10.11 9.15 6.90
CA TRP A 74 -8.95 9.50 6.06
C TRP A 74 -7.63 9.27 6.79
N GLN A 75 -7.59 9.55 8.10
CA GLN A 75 -6.41 9.26 8.92
C GLN A 75 -6.19 7.74 9.09
N GLN A 76 -7.26 6.93 9.05
CA GLN A 76 -7.14 5.46 9.04
C GLN A 76 -6.73 4.86 7.69
N ILE A 77 -6.97 5.55 6.56
CA ILE A 77 -6.48 5.13 5.22
C ILE A 77 -4.95 5.28 5.14
N CYS A 78 -4.37 6.20 5.91
CA CYS A 78 -2.94 6.25 6.20
C CYS A 78 -2.51 5.13 7.15
N LYS A 79 -2.96 3.88 6.94
CA LYS A 79 -2.27 2.73 7.53
C LYS A 79 -0.79 2.88 7.20
N GLU A 80 0.05 2.88 8.22
CA GLU A 80 1.50 2.96 8.07
C GLU A 80 1.92 1.95 7.00
N TRP A 81 2.51 2.47 5.93
CA TRP A 81 3.09 1.62 4.91
C TRP A 81 4.13 0.74 5.58
N PRO A 82 4.19 -0.56 5.26
CA PRO A 82 5.23 -1.41 5.83
C PRO A 82 6.57 -0.77 5.55
N GLU A 83 7.41 -0.64 6.58
CA GLU A 83 8.74 -0.05 6.43
C GLU A 83 9.52 -0.86 5.39
N MET A 84 9.66 -0.28 4.20
CA MET A 84 10.44 -0.88 3.13
C MET A 84 11.90 -0.80 3.53
N ASN A 85 12.46 -1.95 3.87
CA ASN A 85 13.90 -2.08 3.96
C ASN A 85 14.47 -2.07 2.54
N TYR A 86 14.72 -0.86 2.04
CA TYR A 86 15.20 -0.65 0.69
C TYR A 86 16.60 -1.25 0.44
N ASP A 87 17.32 -1.63 1.49
CA ASP A 87 18.63 -2.26 1.38
C ASP A 87 18.54 -3.70 0.88
N LEU A 88 17.35 -4.32 0.91
CA LEU A 88 17.09 -5.64 0.36
C LEU A 88 16.96 -5.65 -1.18
N PHE A 89 16.73 -4.49 -1.80
CA PHE A 89 16.48 -4.38 -3.24
C PHE A 89 17.76 -4.37 -4.07
N PRO A 90 17.70 -4.79 -5.35
CA PRO A 90 18.82 -4.71 -6.28
C PRO A 90 19.22 -3.24 -6.54
N ARG A 91 20.24 -2.75 -5.83
CA ARG A 91 20.80 -1.40 -6.01
C ARG A 91 22.18 -1.47 -6.67
N TRP A 92 22.21 -1.87 -7.92
CA TRP A 92 23.49 -1.95 -8.65
C TRP A 92 24.02 -0.55 -8.94
N LYS A 93 25.32 -0.35 -8.72
CA LYS A 93 26.08 0.85 -9.09
C LYS A 93 26.74 0.61 -10.45
N SER A 94 27.00 1.66 -11.21
CA SER A 94 27.64 1.55 -12.54
C SER A 94 29.00 0.84 -12.49
N ALA A 95 29.74 0.95 -11.38
CA ALA A 95 31.03 0.30 -11.17
C ALA A 95 30.92 -1.21 -10.85
N ASP A 96 29.72 -1.73 -10.54
CA ASP A 96 29.56 -3.09 -10.04
C ASP A 96 29.91 -4.16 -11.06
N ILE A 97 29.47 -3.98 -12.31
CA ILE A 97 29.75 -4.95 -13.39
C ILE A 97 31.26 -5.00 -13.67
N PRO A 98 31.96 -3.87 -13.92
CA PRO A 98 33.41 -3.90 -14.08
C PRO A 98 34.15 -4.55 -12.90
N VAL A 99 33.78 -4.21 -11.66
CA VAL A 99 34.43 -4.78 -10.47
C VAL A 99 34.22 -6.29 -10.37
N MET A 100 32.99 -6.76 -10.58
CA MET A 100 32.65 -8.18 -10.60
C MET A 100 33.49 -8.95 -11.63
N VAL A 101 33.61 -8.40 -12.84
CA VAL A 101 34.41 -8.98 -13.94
C VAL A 101 35.90 -9.02 -13.57
N ILE A 102 36.44 -7.90 -13.10
CA ILE A 102 37.87 -7.77 -12.74
C ILE A 102 38.22 -8.69 -11.57
N VAL A 103 37.41 -8.71 -10.50
CA VAL A 103 37.65 -9.57 -9.34
C VAL A 103 37.58 -11.04 -9.72
N GLY A 104 36.59 -11.44 -10.54
CA GLY A 104 36.50 -12.80 -11.06
C GLY A 104 37.72 -13.20 -11.91
N ALA A 105 38.16 -12.29 -12.79
CA ALA A 105 39.36 -12.50 -13.62
C ALA A 105 40.64 -12.61 -12.80
N ILE A 106 40.85 -11.71 -11.82
CA ILE A 106 42.00 -11.76 -10.92
C ILE A 106 41.98 -13.05 -10.10
N GLY A 107 40.81 -13.48 -9.62
CA GLY A 107 40.66 -14.76 -8.94
C GLY A 107 41.19 -15.92 -9.77
N ALA A 108 40.74 -16.04 -11.03
CA ALA A 108 41.23 -17.07 -11.94
C ALA A 108 42.75 -16.97 -12.20
N LEU A 109 43.28 -15.75 -12.36
CA LEU A 109 44.73 -15.53 -12.55
C LEU A 109 45.54 -15.95 -11.32
N ILE A 110 45.05 -15.72 -10.10
CA ILE A 110 45.69 -16.18 -8.87
C ILE A 110 45.78 -17.71 -8.86
N SER A 111 44.68 -18.43 -9.16
CA SER A 111 44.75 -19.90 -9.28
C SER A 111 45.80 -20.32 -10.31
N ASN A 112 45.82 -19.67 -11.48
CA ASN A 112 46.78 -20.01 -12.52
C ASN A 112 48.24 -19.78 -12.09
N GLN A 113 48.53 -18.66 -11.42
CA GLN A 113 49.87 -18.35 -10.92
C GLN A 113 50.33 -19.30 -9.80
N LEU A 114 49.39 -19.83 -9.01
CA LEU A 114 49.68 -20.80 -7.95
C LEU A 114 49.92 -22.22 -8.47
N PHE A 115 49.62 -22.50 -9.75
CA PHE A 115 49.78 -23.84 -10.32
C PHE A 115 51.21 -24.36 -10.25
N GLU A 116 52.18 -23.66 -10.86
CA GLU A 116 53.59 -24.11 -10.88
C GLU A 116 54.20 -24.19 -9.47
N PRO A 117 54.03 -23.18 -8.58
CA PRO A 117 54.52 -23.29 -7.20
C PRO A 117 53.95 -24.50 -6.44
N PHE A 118 52.65 -24.79 -6.58
CA PHE A 118 52.04 -25.92 -5.89
C PHE A 118 52.51 -27.25 -6.46
N LYS A 119 52.55 -27.35 -7.79
CA LYS A 119 53.09 -28.52 -8.49
C LYS A 119 54.54 -28.77 -8.09
N ASP A 120 55.39 -27.74 -8.06
CA ASP A 120 56.78 -27.87 -7.65
C ASP A 120 56.95 -28.33 -6.21
N ILE A 121 56.11 -27.83 -5.29
CA ILE A 121 56.10 -28.30 -3.90
C ILE A 121 55.73 -29.78 -3.86
N HIS A 122 54.66 -30.18 -4.54
CA HIS A 122 54.21 -31.55 -4.59
C HIS A 122 55.26 -32.47 -5.22
N ASP A 123 55.59 -32.22 -6.48
CA ASP A 123 56.41 -33.11 -7.31
C ASP A 123 57.86 -33.14 -6.81
N LYS A 124 58.46 -32.02 -6.37
CA LYS A 124 59.88 -31.99 -5.98
C LYS A 124 60.11 -32.25 -4.49
N LYS A 125 59.12 -32.02 -3.60
CA LYS A 125 59.32 -32.19 -2.15
C LYS A 125 58.51 -33.34 -1.57
N TRP A 126 57.24 -33.46 -1.90
CA TRP A 126 56.36 -34.45 -1.26
C TRP A 126 56.42 -35.81 -1.95
N ALA A 127 56.42 -35.85 -3.28
CA ALA A 127 56.47 -37.09 -4.06
C ALA A 127 57.78 -37.89 -3.89
N TYR A 128 58.86 -37.26 -3.40
CA TYR A 128 60.16 -37.92 -3.23
C TYR A 128 60.54 -38.25 -1.78
N LYS A 129 59.74 -37.87 -0.80
CA LYS A 129 60.00 -38.11 0.64
C LYS A 129 59.01 -39.13 1.19
N ASP A 130 59.44 -39.97 2.12
CA ASP A 130 58.53 -40.89 2.81
C ASP A 130 57.58 -40.15 3.78
N PHE A 131 56.68 -40.91 4.41
CA PHE A 131 55.73 -40.35 5.35
C PHE A 131 56.37 -39.61 6.55
N TYR A 132 57.46 -40.14 7.11
CA TYR A 132 58.13 -39.59 8.30
C TYR A 132 58.83 -38.27 7.99
N HIS A 133 59.32 -38.12 6.77
CA HIS A 133 59.97 -36.92 6.28
C HIS A 133 58.99 -35.95 5.60
N GLY A 134 57.69 -36.19 5.76
CA GLY A 134 56.62 -35.28 5.34
C GLY A 134 56.23 -35.37 3.87
N GLY A 135 56.52 -36.48 3.17
CA GLY A 135 56.06 -36.75 1.81
C GLY A 135 55.18 -38.00 1.72
N HIS A 136 54.99 -38.49 0.50
CA HIS A 136 54.14 -39.63 0.17
C HIS A 136 54.80 -40.63 -0.81
N LYS A 137 56.15 -40.60 -0.91
CA LYS A 137 56.91 -41.54 -1.73
C LYS A 137 56.73 -42.99 -1.25
N GLY A 138 56.45 -43.88 -2.20
CA GLY A 138 56.45 -45.34 -1.98
C GLY A 138 55.08 -45.94 -1.64
N GLU A 139 54.00 -45.24 -1.96
CA GLU A 139 52.64 -45.70 -1.73
C GLU A 139 52.23 -46.75 -2.78
N ILE A 140 51.97 -47.99 -2.33
CA ILE A 140 51.49 -49.13 -3.16
C ILE A 140 50.09 -48.85 -3.75
N ILE A 141 49.38 -47.87 -3.18
CA ILE A 141 47.99 -47.52 -3.53
C ILE A 141 47.94 -46.95 -4.97
N ASP A 142 49.01 -46.30 -5.44
CA ASP A 142 49.17 -45.83 -6.81
C ASP A 142 49.43 -46.95 -7.83
N GLU A 143 49.88 -48.13 -7.39
CA GLU A 143 50.26 -49.25 -8.24
C GLU A 143 49.07 -50.17 -8.60
N MET A 144 47.97 -50.14 -7.84
CA MET A 144 46.82 -51.03 -8.02
C MET A 144 45.90 -50.56 -9.18
N ARG A 145 45.90 -51.29 -10.30
CA ARG A 145 45.05 -51.04 -11.48
C ARG A 145 43.81 -51.96 -11.52
N GLY A 146 42.59 -51.41 -11.68
CA GLY A 146 41.36 -52.21 -11.90
C GLY A 146 40.04 -51.44 -12.10
N LYS A 147 39.02 -52.06 -12.73
CA LYS A 147 37.73 -51.43 -13.17
C LYS A 147 36.87 -50.84 -12.04
N PHE A 148 37.14 -51.22 -10.80
CA PHE A 148 36.45 -50.73 -9.59
C PHE A 148 37.42 -50.38 -8.44
N HIS A 149 38.74 -50.34 -8.69
CA HIS A 149 39.69 -50.09 -7.60
C HIS A 149 39.41 -48.75 -6.92
N ARG A 150 38.98 -47.72 -7.64
CA ARG A 150 38.63 -46.40 -7.05
C ARG A 150 37.20 -46.28 -6.51
N LEU A 151 36.35 -47.30 -6.72
CA LEU A 151 35.01 -47.38 -6.12
C LEU A 151 35.01 -48.27 -4.86
N LYS A 152 35.93 -49.24 -4.79
CA LYS A 152 36.12 -50.23 -3.72
C LYS A 152 37.37 -49.98 -2.85
N HIS A 153 38.26 -49.08 -3.29
CA HIS A 153 39.46 -48.62 -2.59
C HIS A 153 39.67 -47.12 -2.84
N GLY A 154 38.56 -46.37 -2.91
CA GLY A 154 38.53 -45.02 -3.46
C GLY A 154 39.58 -44.09 -2.86
N HIS A 155 40.54 -43.67 -3.68
CA HIS A 155 41.20 -42.38 -3.49
C HIS A 155 40.08 -41.32 -3.43
N ASP A 156 39.64 -40.95 -2.23
CA ASP A 156 40.42 -40.09 -1.34
C ASP A 156 39.50 -39.26 -0.45
N LEU A 157 38.34 -38.80 -0.91
CA LEU A 157 37.50 -37.96 -0.05
C LEU A 157 36.64 -38.74 0.98
N PHE A 158 36.30 -40.02 0.71
CA PHE A 158 35.24 -40.72 1.45
C PHE A 158 35.55 -42.15 1.90
N ASN A 159 36.78 -42.66 1.75
CA ASN A 159 37.07 -44.03 2.18
C ASN A 159 38.43 -44.27 2.85
N PRO A 160 38.67 -43.66 4.02
CA PRO A 160 39.91 -43.86 4.77
C PRO A 160 40.12 -45.28 5.29
N MET A 161 39.18 -46.22 5.17
CA MET A 161 39.31 -47.56 5.78
C MET A 161 39.54 -48.68 4.77
N GLU A 162 39.46 -48.38 3.46
CA GLU A 162 39.75 -49.35 2.39
C GLU A 162 41.22 -49.36 1.95
N VAL A 163 41.99 -48.36 2.40
CA VAL A 163 43.44 -48.29 2.25
C VAL A 163 44.09 -49.12 3.37
N ASN A 164 45.01 -50.01 3.01
CA ASN A 164 45.81 -50.72 4.00
C ASN A 164 46.89 -49.78 4.58
N TRP A 165 46.50 -48.91 5.51
CA TRP A 165 47.43 -47.96 6.13
C TRP A 165 48.57 -48.62 6.89
N ASP A 166 48.51 -49.92 7.19
CA ASP A 166 49.64 -50.60 7.81
C ASP A 166 50.78 -50.86 6.81
N GLU A 167 50.52 -50.82 5.50
CA GLU A 167 51.54 -50.81 4.42
C GLU A 167 52.11 -49.40 4.17
N TYR A 168 51.40 -48.37 4.62
CA TYR A 168 51.76 -46.97 4.49
C TYR A 168 52.87 -46.55 5.47
N PHE A 169 52.98 -47.26 6.59
CA PHE A 169 54.09 -47.15 7.52
C PHE A 169 55.08 -48.29 7.24
N PRO A 170 56.40 -48.03 7.28
CA PRO A 170 57.41 -49.05 7.08
C PRO A 170 57.20 -50.18 8.07
N SER A 171 57.49 -51.41 7.66
CA SER A 171 57.22 -52.64 8.43
C SER A 171 57.91 -52.68 9.80
N SER A 172 58.90 -51.80 10.03
CA SER A 172 59.59 -51.59 11.30
C SER A 172 58.86 -50.65 12.27
N SER A 173 57.76 -50.01 11.86
CA SER A 173 56.97 -49.11 12.69
C SER A 173 55.94 -49.89 13.51
N PRO A 174 55.70 -49.54 14.78
CA PRO A 174 54.57 -50.09 15.53
C PRO A 174 53.25 -49.86 14.78
N LYS A 175 52.34 -50.86 14.85
CA LYS A 175 51.00 -50.80 14.21
C LYS A 175 50.36 -49.43 14.43
N ALA A 176 49.97 -48.78 13.35
CA ALA A 176 49.45 -47.42 13.43
C ALA A 176 48.08 -47.41 14.11
N VAL A 177 47.96 -46.66 15.20
CA VAL A 177 46.68 -46.39 15.87
C VAL A 177 45.78 -45.59 14.92
N ILE A 178 44.45 -45.76 15.03
CA ILE A 178 43.43 -45.10 14.17
C ILE A 178 43.71 -43.61 13.96
N GLY A 179 44.08 -42.85 15.01
CA GLY A 179 44.37 -41.42 14.87
C GLY A 179 45.55 -41.10 13.93
N LYS A 180 46.59 -41.93 13.92
CA LYS A 180 47.73 -41.79 12.99
C LYS A 180 47.31 -42.11 11.55
N LYS A 181 46.42 -43.09 11.37
CA LYS A 181 45.86 -43.45 10.05
C LYS A 181 45.01 -42.32 9.48
N ILE A 182 44.13 -41.72 10.30
CA ILE A 182 43.32 -40.55 9.91
C ILE A 182 44.20 -39.35 9.56
N PHE A 183 45.24 -39.06 10.36
CA PHE A 183 46.17 -37.97 10.06
C PHE A 183 46.94 -38.22 8.76
N ALA A 184 47.42 -39.44 8.54
CA ALA A 184 48.11 -39.82 7.32
C ALA A 184 47.23 -39.63 6.09
N TRP A 185 45.98 -40.09 6.18
CA TRP A 185 44.96 -39.87 5.17
C TRP A 185 44.74 -38.39 4.88
N LEU A 186 44.38 -37.57 5.88
CA LEU A 186 44.13 -36.14 5.69
C LEU A 186 45.33 -35.40 5.10
N ARG A 187 46.55 -35.80 5.49
CA ARG A 187 47.78 -35.22 4.96
C ARG A 187 47.98 -35.60 3.50
N HIS A 188 47.80 -36.87 3.15
CA HIS A 188 47.89 -37.35 1.78
C HIS A 188 46.88 -36.61 0.89
N LEU A 189 45.61 -36.51 1.30
CA LEU A 189 44.60 -35.69 0.61
C LEU A 189 45.10 -34.27 0.38
N PHE A 190 45.55 -33.63 1.45
CA PHE A 190 46.02 -32.26 1.36
C PHE A 190 47.17 -32.14 0.37
N GLN A 191 48.14 -33.05 0.39
CA GLN A 191 49.28 -33.03 -0.52
C GLN A 191 48.83 -33.20 -1.99
N ASP A 192 47.91 -34.13 -2.25
CA ASP A 192 47.41 -34.42 -3.60
C ASP A 192 46.64 -33.26 -4.23
N THR A 193 46.04 -32.38 -3.42
CA THR A 193 45.44 -31.14 -3.96
C THR A 193 46.46 -30.18 -4.59
N PHE A 194 47.76 -30.30 -4.27
CA PHE A 194 48.83 -29.47 -4.85
C PHE A 194 49.45 -30.10 -6.10
N SER A 195 49.13 -31.37 -6.38
CA SER A 195 49.59 -32.03 -7.59
C SER A 195 48.94 -31.42 -8.84
N SER A 196 49.55 -31.68 -10.00
CA SER A 196 48.95 -31.32 -11.28
C SER A 196 47.65 -32.10 -11.57
N GLU A 197 47.46 -33.26 -10.93
CA GLU A 197 46.28 -34.10 -11.10
C GLU A 197 45.13 -33.62 -10.23
N GLY A 198 45.40 -33.23 -8.98
CA GLY A 198 44.41 -32.91 -7.97
C GLY A 198 43.73 -34.15 -7.37
N ILE A 199 42.88 -33.95 -6.37
CA ILE A 199 42.08 -35.03 -5.80
C ILE A 199 40.90 -35.35 -6.73
N PRO A 200 40.72 -36.60 -7.17
CA PRO A 200 39.56 -36.98 -7.97
C PRO A 200 38.23 -36.82 -7.20
N LEU A 201 37.21 -36.29 -7.87
CA LEU A 201 35.86 -36.28 -7.33
C LEU A 201 35.30 -37.71 -7.19
N PRO A 202 34.38 -37.94 -6.23
CA PRO A 202 33.68 -39.22 -6.10
C PRO A 202 33.03 -39.62 -7.44
N GLY A 203 33.17 -40.88 -7.83
CA GLY A 203 32.60 -41.40 -9.08
C GLY A 203 33.35 -41.01 -10.36
N SER A 204 34.36 -40.13 -10.29
CA SER A 204 35.17 -39.74 -11.46
C SER A 204 35.88 -40.92 -12.13
N SER A 205 36.18 -41.98 -11.37
CA SER A 205 36.82 -43.21 -11.85
C SER A 205 36.00 -43.98 -12.90
N TYR A 206 34.67 -43.90 -12.85
CA TYR A 206 33.79 -44.47 -13.87
C TYR A 206 34.00 -43.78 -15.22
N LEU A 207 34.08 -42.45 -15.18
CA LEU A 207 34.28 -41.62 -16.37
C LEU A 207 35.70 -41.74 -16.91
N ARG A 208 36.72 -41.86 -16.05
CA ARG A 208 38.13 -42.01 -16.46
C ARG A 208 38.36 -43.13 -17.49
N ASN A 209 37.68 -44.27 -17.31
CA ASN A 209 37.82 -45.42 -18.22
C ASN A 209 37.03 -45.27 -19.53
N THR A 210 35.96 -44.46 -19.54
CA THR A 210 35.20 -44.14 -20.76
C THR A 210 35.92 -43.10 -21.63
N ILE A 211 36.83 -42.33 -21.02
CA ILE A 211 37.47 -41.12 -21.55
C ILE A 211 38.93 -41.42 -22.01
N LEU A 212 39.26 -42.68 -22.32
CA LEU A 212 40.62 -43.23 -22.55
C LEU A 212 41.41 -42.73 -23.80
N ASP A 213 41.15 -41.51 -24.29
CA ASP A 213 42.02 -40.83 -25.26
C ASP A 213 42.79 -39.68 -24.59
N ALA A 214 44.01 -39.39 -25.04
CA ALA A 214 44.87 -38.36 -24.43
C ALA A 214 44.21 -36.97 -24.36
N ALA A 215 43.46 -36.58 -25.40
CA ALA A 215 42.72 -35.31 -25.43
C ALA A 215 41.59 -35.25 -24.38
N ASN A 216 41.05 -36.41 -24.02
CA ASN A 216 39.93 -36.56 -23.09
C ASN A 216 40.44 -36.63 -21.63
N TYR A 217 41.70 -37.01 -21.40
CA TYR A 217 42.30 -37.07 -20.07
C TYR A 217 42.54 -35.69 -19.44
N ASP A 218 42.85 -34.66 -20.24
CA ASP A 218 42.95 -33.28 -19.74
C ASP A 218 41.59 -32.72 -19.31
N ILE A 219 40.52 -33.11 -20.01
CA ILE A 219 39.14 -32.78 -19.63
C ILE A 219 38.80 -33.43 -18.28
N TYR A 220 39.17 -34.71 -18.10
CA TYR A 220 39.03 -35.39 -16.81
C TYR A 220 39.77 -34.64 -15.69
N LYS A 221 41.04 -34.29 -15.91
CA LYS A 221 41.83 -33.52 -14.93
C LYS A 221 41.22 -32.16 -14.64
N THR A 222 40.60 -31.50 -15.61
CA THR A 222 40.05 -30.16 -15.44
C THR A 222 38.71 -30.18 -14.69
N VAL A 223 37.82 -31.12 -15.03
CA VAL A 223 36.41 -31.11 -14.63
C VAL A 223 36.10 -32.10 -13.51
N LEU A 224 36.98 -33.06 -13.22
CA LEU A 224 36.68 -34.12 -12.25
C LEU A 224 37.68 -34.18 -11.09
N THR A 225 38.44 -33.11 -10.85
CA THR A 225 39.41 -33.06 -9.75
C THR A 225 39.35 -31.74 -8.98
N ILE A 226 39.69 -31.80 -7.70
CA ILE A 226 39.80 -30.67 -6.77
C ILE A 226 41.29 -30.32 -6.61
N LYS A 227 41.62 -29.04 -6.78
CA LYS A 227 42.99 -28.53 -6.65
C LYS A 227 43.05 -27.39 -5.64
N MET A 228 44.15 -27.28 -4.89
CA MET A 228 44.32 -26.26 -3.85
C MET A 228 44.32 -24.85 -4.44
N ARG A 229 44.87 -24.68 -5.64
CA ARG A 229 44.88 -23.39 -6.36
C ARG A 229 43.47 -22.81 -6.58
N ASP A 230 42.49 -23.68 -6.73
CA ASP A 230 41.09 -23.30 -6.92
C ASP A 230 40.46 -22.84 -5.60
N VAL A 231 40.84 -23.46 -4.48
CA VAL A 231 40.43 -23.03 -3.13
C VAL A 231 40.88 -21.61 -2.85
N SER A 232 42.10 -21.24 -3.26
CA SER A 232 42.60 -19.86 -3.12
C SER A 232 41.70 -18.85 -3.85
N THR A 233 41.17 -19.21 -5.02
CA THR A 233 40.22 -18.37 -5.76
C THR A 233 38.89 -18.26 -5.04
N ALA A 234 38.36 -19.40 -4.59
CA ALA A 234 37.10 -19.48 -3.88
C ALA A 234 37.10 -18.68 -2.56
N VAL A 235 38.27 -18.46 -1.96
CA VAL A 235 38.45 -17.58 -0.79
C VAL A 235 38.67 -16.13 -1.20
N PHE A 236 39.55 -15.88 -2.19
CA PHE A 236 39.89 -14.53 -2.63
C PHE A 236 38.68 -13.75 -3.13
N VAL A 237 37.87 -14.34 -4.01
CA VAL A 237 36.75 -13.63 -4.67
C VAL A 237 35.74 -13.11 -3.63
N PRO A 238 35.21 -13.94 -2.70
CA PRO A 238 34.40 -13.47 -1.59
C PRO A 238 35.01 -12.36 -0.75
N LEU A 239 36.30 -12.47 -0.40
CA LEU A 239 36.97 -11.46 0.42
C LEU A 239 37.10 -10.12 -0.32
N ALA A 240 37.47 -10.16 -1.60
CA ALA A 240 37.56 -8.97 -2.43
C ALA A 240 36.18 -8.31 -2.60
N MET A 241 35.14 -9.11 -2.85
CA MET A 241 33.76 -8.60 -2.94
C MET A 241 33.26 -8.05 -1.61
N THR A 242 33.60 -8.70 -0.49
CA THR A 242 33.31 -8.21 0.86
C THR A 242 33.95 -6.85 1.09
N ALA A 243 35.23 -6.69 0.75
CA ALA A 243 35.95 -5.43 0.87
C ALA A 243 35.33 -4.32 0.00
N TYR A 244 34.96 -4.65 -1.24
CA TYR A 244 34.29 -3.72 -2.16
C TYR A 244 32.92 -3.26 -1.63
N ILE A 245 32.08 -4.18 -1.18
CA ILE A 245 30.77 -3.84 -0.60
C ILE A 245 30.95 -3.05 0.70
N TYR A 246 31.88 -3.46 1.57
CA TYR A 246 32.17 -2.71 2.79
C TYR A 246 32.57 -1.25 2.49
N GLY A 247 33.39 -1.03 1.46
CA GLY A 247 33.78 0.31 1.03
C GLY A 247 32.64 1.13 0.41
N THR A 248 31.72 0.50 -0.30
CA THR A 248 30.63 1.19 -1.01
C THR A 248 29.31 1.30 -0.22
N GLU A 249 29.17 0.57 0.88
CA GLU A 249 27.96 0.47 1.72
C GLU A 249 28.30 0.69 3.22
N ARG A 250 29.16 1.67 3.55
CA ARG A 250 29.68 1.86 4.92
C ARG A 250 28.58 1.98 5.97
N ASP A 251 27.50 2.68 5.69
CA ASP A 251 26.43 2.98 6.66
C ASP A 251 25.30 1.94 6.69
N ASN A 252 25.29 1.01 5.74
CA ASN A 252 24.27 -0.03 5.63
C ASN A 252 24.57 -1.19 6.60
N LYS A 253 23.67 -1.44 7.55
CA LYS A 253 23.82 -2.53 8.55
C LYS A 253 23.59 -3.92 7.95
N GLU A 254 22.78 -4.03 6.89
CA GLU A 254 22.47 -5.29 6.20
C GLU A 254 23.32 -5.49 4.93
N LYS A 255 24.46 -4.80 4.80
CA LYS A 255 25.30 -4.79 3.58
C LYS A 255 25.74 -6.17 3.06
N PHE A 256 25.80 -7.19 3.95
CA PHE A 256 26.18 -8.57 3.60
C PHE A 256 24.99 -9.53 3.46
N PHE A 257 23.78 -9.05 3.73
CA PHE A 257 22.52 -9.78 3.57
C PHE A 257 21.61 -9.07 2.56
N ASN A 258 22.20 -8.52 1.50
CA ASN A 258 21.47 -7.83 0.45
C ASN A 258 21.64 -8.49 -0.93
N TYR A 259 20.73 -8.13 -1.83
CA TYR A 259 20.70 -8.64 -3.20
C TYR A 259 21.99 -8.30 -3.96
N ARG A 260 22.53 -7.09 -3.76
CA ARG A 260 23.72 -6.60 -4.46
C ARG A 260 24.97 -7.43 -4.13
N TYR A 261 25.30 -7.61 -2.85
CA TYR A 261 26.49 -8.39 -2.43
C TYR A 261 26.42 -9.83 -2.90
N THR A 262 25.27 -10.48 -2.72
CA THR A 262 25.08 -11.88 -3.08
C THR A 262 25.19 -12.09 -4.59
N THR A 263 24.50 -11.28 -5.40
CA THR A 263 24.55 -11.41 -6.88
C THR A 263 25.91 -11.08 -7.45
N LEU A 264 26.59 -10.04 -6.97
CA LEU A 264 27.93 -9.70 -7.45
C LEU A 264 28.97 -10.76 -7.06
N THR A 265 28.86 -11.33 -5.87
CA THR A 265 29.80 -12.40 -5.45
C THR A 265 29.58 -13.67 -6.26
N ILE A 266 28.32 -14.07 -6.51
CA ILE A 266 28.00 -15.19 -7.40
C ILE A 266 28.53 -14.93 -8.81
N GLY A 267 28.29 -13.74 -9.35
CA GLY A 267 28.74 -13.37 -10.69
C GLY A 267 30.27 -13.36 -10.82
N ALA A 268 30.98 -12.82 -9.83
CA ALA A 268 32.45 -12.84 -9.82
C ALA A 268 33.00 -14.26 -9.72
N LEU A 269 32.40 -15.13 -8.89
CA LEU A 269 32.76 -16.55 -8.82
C LEU A 269 32.49 -17.25 -10.17
N ALA A 270 31.39 -16.94 -10.85
CA ALA A 270 31.05 -17.55 -12.14
C ALA A 270 32.03 -17.12 -13.23
N ILE A 271 32.41 -15.84 -13.25
CA ILE A 271 33.45 -15.32 -14.13
C ILE A 271 34.79 -16.01 -13.84
N SER A 272 35.12 -16.27 -12.57
CA SER A 272 36.35 -16.98 -12.21
C SER A 272 36.38 -18.42 -12.74
N VAL A 273 35.23 -19.11 -12.78
CA VAL A 273 35.10 -20.44 -13.40
C VAL A 273 35.29 -20.34 -14.91
N ILE A 274 34.60 -19.39 -15.57
CA ILE A 274 34.67 -19.20 -17.02
C ILE A 274 36.11 -18.87 -17.45
N ILE A 275 36.75 -17.90 -16.80
CA ILE A 275 38.13 -17.51 -17.12
C ILE A 275 39.11 -18.62 -16.76
N GLY A 276 38.90 -19.32 -15.64
CA GLY A 276 39.72 -20.47 -15.25
C GLY A 276 39.75 -21.58 -16.31
N LEU A 277 38.64 -21.81 -17.01
CA LEU A 277 38.57 -22.75 -18.13
C LEU A 277 39.29 -22.28 -19.40
N LEU A 278 39.49 -20.97 -19.56
CA LEU A 278 40.18 -20.37 -20.71
C LEU A 278 41.70 -20.24 -20.50
N LEU A 279 42.16 -20.29 -19.26
CA LEU A 279 43.59 -20.20 -18.92
C LEU A 279 44.31 -21.54 -19.14
N GLN A 280 45.63 -21.48 -19.24
CA GLN A 280 46.50 -22.65 -19.37
C GLN A 280 47.46 -22.74 -18.16
N PRO A 281 47.45 -23.84 -17.40
CA PRO A 281 46.58 -25.02 -17.58
C PRO A 281 45.16 -24.80 -17.03
N PRO A 282 44.11 -25.31 -17.72
CA PRO A 282 42.72 -25.01 -17.42
C PRO A 282 42.29 -25.53 -16.04
N SER A 283 41.32 -24.85 -15.43
CA SER A 283 40.73 -25.22 -14.14
C SER A 283 39.24 -24.92 -14.11
N PHE A 284 38.42 -25.92 -13.79
CA PHE A 284 36.97 -25.72 -13.62
C PHE A 284 36.64 -25.00 -12.29
N ASN A 285 37.56 -24.98 -11.34
CA ASN A 285 37.41 -24.28 -10.06
C ASN A 285 36.16 -24.72 -9.27
N HIS A 286 36.11 -26.02 -8.93
CA HIS A 286 35.03 -26.62 -8.12
C HIS A 286 34.78 -25.89 -6.80
N ALA A 287 35.85 -25.40 -6.18
CA ALA A 287 35.76 -24.67 -4.92
C ALA A 287 34.93 -23.38 -5.09
N ALA A 288 35.01 -22.69 -6.23
CA ALA A 288 34.18 -21.52 -6.50
C ALA A 288 32.69 -21.88 -6.58
N LEU A 289 32.32 -23.02 -7.19
CA LEU A 289 30.92 -23.49 -7.20
C LEU A 289 30.40 -23.78 -5.79
N LEU A 290 31.20 -24.44 -4.95
CA LEU A 290 30.84 -24.67 -3.55
C LEU A 290 30.71 -23.34 -2.79
N ALA A 291 31.60 -22.38 -3.05
CA ALA A 291 31.54 -21.06 -2.44
C ALA A 291 30.30 -20.26 -2.86
N MET A 292 29.68 -20.53 -4.03
CA MET A 292 28.43 -19.88 -4.45
C MET A 292 27.22 -20.28 -3.62
N ILE A 293 27.19 -21.51 -3.07
CA ILE A 293 26.04 -22.08 -2.35
C ILE A 293 25.51 -21.15 -1.24
N PRO A 294 26.32 -20.67 -0.28
CA PRO A 294 25.81 -19.77 0.77
C PRO A 294 25.21 -18.48 0.20
N TYR A 295 25.76 -17.94 -0.89
CA TYR A 295 25.23 -16.74 -1.54
C TYR A 295 23.92 -17.01 -2.26
N LEU A 296 23.77 -18.17 -2.91
CA LEU A 296 22.51 -18.59 -3.52
C LEU A 296 21.41 -18.79 -2.48
N VAL A 297 21.72 -19.44 -1.36
CA VAL A 297 20.79 -19.60 -0.23
C VAL A 297 20.38 -18.24 0.33
N THR A 298 21.33 -17.31 0.45
CA THR A 298 21.06 -15.96 0.95
C THR A 298 20.19 -15.18 -0.04
N LEU A 299 20.51 -15.25 -1.33
CA LEU A 299 19.72 -14.63 -2.39
C LEU A 299 18.28 -15.15 -2.40
N PHE A 300 18.09 -16.46 -2.23
CA PHE A 300 16.76 -17.06 -2.09
C PHE A 300 16.00 -16.51 -0.88
N LYS A 301 16.65 -16.39 0.28
CA LYS A 301 16.04 -15.80 1.49
C LYS A 301 15.68 -14.32 1.30
N VAL A 302 16.57 -13.54 0.69
CA VAL A 302 16.32 -12.13 0.36
C VAL A 302 15.12 -12.01 -0.59
N ASN A 303 15.08 -12.85 -1.63
CA ASN A 303 13.96 -12.87 -2.59
C ASN A 303 12.63 -13.20 -1.91
N GLN A 304 12.59 -14.21 -1.02
CA GLN A 304 11.39 -14.51 -0.23
C GLN A 304 10.96 -13.35 0.65
N ARG A 305 11.91 -12.66 1.30
CA ARG A 305 11.62 -11.49 2.15
C ARG A 305 11.04 -10.34 1.33
N VAL A 306 11.62 -10.04 0.17
CA VAL A 306 11.11 -9.01 -0.75
C VAL A 306 9.71 -9.37 -1.25
N ASN A 307 9.47 -10.61 -1.66
CA ASN A 307 8.14 -11.03 -2.12
C ASN A 307 7.06 -10.89 -1.04
N ARG A 308 7.36 -11.26 0.22
CA ARG A 308 6.43 -11.06 1.33
C ARG A 308 6.09 -9.59 1.55
N LEU A 309 7.11 -8.71 1.53
CA LEU A 309 6.90 -7.27 1.67
C LEU A 309 6.06 -6.70 0.51
N LEU A 310 6.29 -7.19 -0.71
CA LEU A 310 5.49 -6.80 -1.87
C LEU A 310 4.03 -7.27 -1.74
N GLU A 311 3.80 -8.52 -1.33
CA GLU A 311 2.46 -9.06 -1.07
C GLU A 311 1.70 -8.26 -0.01
N GLU A 312 2.36 -7.92 1.10
CA GLU A 312 1.78 -7.07 2.15
C GLU A 312 1.40 -5.68 1.61
N ARG A 313 2.28 -5.08 0.79
CA ARG A 313 2.02 -3.79 0.15
C ARG A 313 0.85 -3.87 -0.82
N PHE A 314 0.79 -4.89 -1.67
CA PHE A 314 -0.34 -5.10 -2.57
C PHE A 314 -1.64 -5.32 -1.82
N ARG A 315 -1.61 -6.01 -0.68
CA ARG A 315 -2.78 -6.19 0.18
C ARG A 315 -3.27 -4.86 0.76
N ILE A 316 -2.35 -3.99 1.19
CA ILE A 316 -2.69 -2.66 1.71
C ILE A 316 -3.26 -1.77 0.60
N ILE A 317 -2.63 -1.75 -0.59
CA ILE A 317 -3.13 -1.02 -1.76
C ILE A 317 -4.54 -1.49 -2.11
N GLY A 318 -4.76 -2.80 -2.24
CA GLY A 318 -6.08 -3.34 -2.57
C GLY A 318 -7.15 -3.06 -1.51
N ASN A 319 -6.77 -2.96 -0.23
CA ASN A 319 -7.70 -2.52 0.81
C ASN A 319 -8.04 -1.03 0.70
N ASN A 320 -7.04 -0.19 0.40
CA ASN A 320 -7.23 1.25 0.23
C ASN A 320 -8.07 1.56 -1.01
N ASP A 321 -7.86 0.84 -2.11
CA ASP A 321 -8.67 0.97 -3.33
C ASP A 321 -10.15 0.67 -3.07
N LYS A 322 -10.45 -0.38 -2.28
CA LYS A 322 -11.83 -0.70 -1.86
C LYS A 322 -12.46 0.40 -1.00
N ILE A 323 -11.68 1.01 -0.10
CA ILE A 323 -12.16 2.11 0.73
C ILE A 323 -12.48 3.33 -0.16
N LEU A 324 -11.59 3.66 -1.10
CA LEU A 324 -11.79 4.75 -2.06
C LEU A 324 -13.03 4.51 -2.92
N GLU A 325 -13.24 3.28 -3.41
CA GLU A 325 -14.42 2.93 -4.19
C GLU A 325 -15.71 3.10 -3.38
N ASN A 326 -15.74 2.62 -2.12
CA ASN A 326 -16.88 2.80 -1.23
C ASN A 326 -17.17 4.29 -0.96
N GLN A 327 -16.14 5.09 -0.72
CA GLN A 327 -16.30 6.53 -0.50
C GLN A 327 -16.79 7.26 -1.75
N GLN A 328 -16.31 6.88 -2.93
CA GLN A 328 -16.81 7.41 -4.20
C GLN A 328 -18.30 7.10 -4.38
N GLN A 329 -18.75 5.89 -4.02
CA GLN A 329 -20.16 5.53 -4.06
C GLN A 329 -21.01 6.37 -3.08
N VAL A 330 -20.50 6.63 -1.86
CA VAL A 330 -21.16 7.49 -0.87
C VAL A 330 -21.28 8.92 -1.40
N LEU A 331 -20.22 9.47 -2.01
CA LEU A 331 -20.24 10.79 -2.63
C LEU A 331 -21.26 10.88 -3.76
N VAL A 332 -21.30 9.90 -4.66
CA VAL A 332 -22.27 9.85 -5.76
C VAL A 332 -23.71 9.81 -5.22
N LYS A 333 -23.97 9.03 -4.17
CA LYS A 333 -25.29 9.02 -3.50
C LYS A 333 -25.62 10.37 -2.88
N GLY A 334 -24.65 11.01 -2.22
CA GLY A 334 -24.80 12.35 -1.65
C GLY A 334 -25.16 13.40 -2.71
N TYR A 335 -24.46 13.42 -3.84
CA TYR A 335 -24.77 14.32 -4.95
C TYR A 335 -26.17 14.11 -5.50
N ARG A 336 -26.59 12.86 -5.73
CA ARG A 336 -27.96 12.57 -6.17
C ARG A 336 -29.01 13.06 -5.18
N GLN A 337 -28.74 12.93 -3.88
CA GLN A 337 -29.65 13.41 -2.86
C GLN A 337 -29.75 14.94 -2.88
N ILE A 338 -28.63 15.66 -3.05
CA ILE A 338 -28.62 17.12 -3.21
C ILE A 338 -29.47 17.55 -4.42
N ASP A 339 -29.31 16.90 -5.57
CA ASP A 339 -30.08 17.20 -6.78
C ASP A 339 -31.59 17.01 -6.54
N LEU A 340 -31.99 15.91 -5.89
CA LEU A 340 -33.39 15.65 -5.53
C LEU A 340 -33.94 16.71 -4.57
N ASN A 341 -33.16 17.11 -3.57
CA ASN A 341 -33.57 18.13 -2.60
C ASN A 341 -33.68 19.51 -3.25
N GLN A 342 -32.77 19.86 -4.17
CA GLN A 342 -32.84 21.11 -4.93
C GLN A 342 -34.10 21.15 -5.79
N GLN A 343 -34.46 20.04 -6.43
CA GLN A 343 -35.69 19.93 -7.19
C GLN A 343 -36.93 20.08 -6.28
N SER A 344 -36.95 19.40 -5.14
CA SER A 344 -38.03 19.53 -4.15
C SER A 344 -38.19 20.96 -3.64
N LEU A 345 -37.08 21.64 -3.33
CA LEU A 345 -37.08 23.05 -2.90
C LEU A 345 -37.66 23.97 -3.99
N LYS A 346 -37.28 23.75 -5.24
CA LYS A 346 -37.82 24.49 -6.39
C LYS A 346 -39.33 24.29 -6.53
N ASP A 347 -39.81 23.07 -6.33
CA ASP A 347 -41.24 22.75 -6.39
C ASP A 347 -42.01 23.42 -5.25
N SER A 348 -41.48 23.39 -4.02
CA SER A 348 -42.07 24.12 -2.88
C SER A 348 -42.10 25.64 -3.11
N PHE A 349 -41.04 26.22 -3.68
CA PHE A 349 -41.01 27.64 -4.01
C PHE A 349 -42.06 28.01 -5.07
N ASN A 350 -42.23 27.17 -6.10
CA ASN A 350 -43.27 27.36 -7.10
C ASN A 350 -44.68 27.28 -6.50
N GLN A 351 -44.91 26.40 -5.53
CA GLN A 351 -46.19 26.33 -4.82
C GLN A 351 -46.45 27.59 -3.98
N LEU A 352 -45.46 28.04 -3.21
CA LEU A 352 -45.55 29.29 -2.45
C LEU A 352 -45.88 30.49 -3.35
N LYS A 353 -45.23 30.56 -4.51
CA LYS A 353 -45.52 31.61 -5.51
C LYS A 353 -46.98 31.55 -5.98
N ARG A 354 -47.51 30.38 -6.31
CA ARG A 354 -48.92 30.23 -6.71
C ARG A 354 -49.88 30.67 -5.60
N ILE A 355 -49.58 30.33 -4.35
CA ILE A 355 -50.40 30.76 -3.21
C ILE A 355 -50.37 32.28 -3.08
N ALA A 356 -49.19 32.90 -3.16
CA ALA A 356 -49.03 34.34 -3.11
C ALA A 356 -49.79 35.05 -4.25
N ASP A 357 -49.66 34.55 -5.48
CA ASP A 357 -50.37 35.08 -6.65
C ASP A 357 -51.90 35.00 -6.45
N SER A 358 -52.41 33.86 -5.95
CA SER A 358 -53.84 33.69 -5.64
C SER A 358 -54.31 34.59 -4.49
N SER A 359 -53.53 34.75 -3.44
CA SER A 359 -53.85 35.65 -2.32
C SER A 359 -53.88 37.11 -2.78
N HIS A 360 -52.93 37.51 -3.64
CA HIS A 360 -52.92 38.85 -4.22
C HIS A 360 -54.16 39.10 -5.09
N LEU A 361 -54.57 38.12 -5.89
CA LEU A 361 -55.80 38.21 -6.67
C LEU A 361 -57.03 38.41 -5.77
N LEU A 362 -57.17 37.61 -4.72
CA LEU A 362 -58.28 37.73 -3.77
C LEU A 362 -58.31 39.10 -3.08
N ILE A 363 -57.15 39.58 -2.61
CA ILE A 363 -57.04 40.90 -1.99
C ILE A 363 -57.47 42.00 -2.96
N ASN A 364 -57.01 41.94 -4.22
CA ASN A 364 -57.41 42.91 -5.23
C ASN A 364 -58.91 42.88 -5.51
N THR A 365 -59.51 41.70 -5.64
CA THR A 365 -60.96 41.57 -5.84
C THR A 365 -61.73 42.15 -4.65
N CYS A 366 -61.31 41.88 -3.40
CA CYS A 366 -61.93 42.51 -2.23
C CYS A 366 -61.80 44.04 -2.25
N PHE A 367 -60.64 44.57 -2.66
CA PHE A 367 -60.47 46.03 -2.81
C PHE A 367 -61.39 46.62 -3.87
N GLU A 368 -61.53 45.97 -5.02
CA GLU A 368 -62.46 46.38 -6.08
C GLU A 368 -63.91 46.37 -5.59
N GLU A 369 -64.32 45.33 -4.85
CA GLU A 369 -65.66 45.21 -4.27
C GLU A 369 -65.93 46.29 -3.21
N CYS A 370 -64.96 46.57 -2.32
CA CYS A 370 -65.06 47.68 -1.37
C CYS A 370 -65.20 49.04 -2.08
N ASN A 371 -64.45 49.27 -3.15
CA ASN A 371 -64.57 50.51 -3.93
C ASN A 371 -65.95 50.62 -4.59
N SER A 372 -66.48 49.53 -5.16
CA SER A 372 -67.83 49.51 -5.73
C SER A 372 -68.90 49.84 -4.69
N ILE A 373 -68.81 49.27 -3.49
CA ILE A 373 -69.74 49.58 -2.39
C ILE A 373 -69.64 51.05 -1.97
N LEU A 374 -68.42 51.59 -1.90
CA LEU A 374 -68.22 53.02 -1.59
C LEU A 374 -68.84 53.92 -2.66
N GLU A 375 -68.66 53.60 -3.95
CA GLU A 375 -69.29 54.34 -5.05
C GLU A 375 -70.83 54.29 -4.97
N GLU A 376 -71.41 53.11 -4.71
CA GLU A 376 -72.87 52.98 -4.51
C GLU A 376 -73.38 53.80 -3.32
N GLN A 377 -72.62 53.84 -2.21
CA GLN A 377 -72.99 54.67 -1.06
C GLN A 377 -72.88 56.16 -1.36
N GLU A 378 -71.86 56.60 -2.10
CA GLU A 378 -71.74 57.99 -2.54
C GLU A 378 -72.90 58.41 -3.45
N GLU A 379 -73.31 57.54 -4.38
CA GLU A 379 -74.46 57.78 -5.24
C GLU A 379 -75.76 57.86 -4.44
N PHE A 380 -75.99 56.93 -3.51
CA PHE A 380 -77.14 56.97 -2.62
C PHE A 380 -77.20 58.23 -1.75
N LEU A 381 -76.06 58.65 -1.18
CA LEU A 381 -75.97 59.88 -0.39
C LEU A 381 -76.27 61.12 -1.23
N ARG A 382 -75.79 61.16 -2.47
CA ARG A 382 -76.10 62.25 -3.42
C ARG A 382 -77.60 62.29 -3.74
N ASP A 383 -78.22 61.13 -3.98
CA ASP A 383 -79.66 61.00 -4.24
C ASP A 383 -80.51 61.49 -3.05
N LEU A 384 -80.06 61.21 -1.81
CA LEU A 384 -80.68 61.72 -0.59
C LEU A 384 -80.51 63.24 -0.44
N GLU A 385 -79.33 63.77 -0.75
CA GLU A 385 -79.04 65.20 -0.72
C GLU A 385 -79.94 65.96 -1.71
N GLU A 386 -80.09 65.44 -2.94
CA GLU A 386 -80.98 66.01 -3.94
C GLU A 386 -82.45 66.01 -3.49
N LYS A 387 -82.94 64.90 -2.92
CA LYS A 387 -84.30 64.81 -2.37
C LYS A 387 -84.53 65.77 -1.20
N PHE A 388 -83.55 65.89 -0.30
CA PHE A 388 -83.63 66.83 0.81
C PHE A 388 -83.71 68.28 0.31
N ILE A 389 -82.92 68.64 -0.71
CA ILE A 389 -82.96 69.95 -1.35
C ILE A 389 -84.31 70.20 -2.07
N GLU A 390 -84.92 69.17 -2.68
CA GLU A 390 -86.27 69.27 -3.27
C GLU A 390 -87.36 69.47 -2.21
N GLU A 391 -87.34 68.70 -1.11
CA GLU A 391 -88.29 68.86 0.00
C GLU A 391 -88.15 70.23 0.69
N GLU A 392 -86.92 70.75 0.83
CA GLU A 392 -86.67 72.08 1.38
C GLU A 392 -87.20 73.20 0.45
N LYS A 393 -87.17 73.00 -0.88
CA LYS A 393 -87.79 73.90 -1.86
C LYS A 393 -89.32 73.83 -1.81
N GLU A 394 -89.91 72.65 -1.61
CA GLU A 394 -91.37 72.50 -1.43
C GLU A 394 -91.85 73.17 -0.13
N LEU A 395 -91.09 73.05 0.97
CA LEU A 395 -91.41 73.74 2.22
C LEU A 395 -91.31 75.28 2.10
N CYS A 396 -90.39 75.80 1.28
CA CYS A 396 -90.34 77.23 0.96
C CYS A 396 -91.53 77.72 0.12
N LEU A 397 -92.17 76.84 -0.67
CA LEU A 397 -93.39 77.15 -1.44
C LEU A 397 -94.65 77.20 -0.56
N TYR A 398 -94.62 76.66 0.66
CA TYR A 398 -95.70 76.73 1.65
C TYR A 398 -95.59 77.91 2.64
N GLN A 399 -94.55 78.76 2.51
CA GLN A 399 -94.33 79.94 3.37
C GLN A 399 -94.59 81.29 2.66
N TYR A 400 -95.16 81.28 1.46
CA TYR A 400 -95.75 82.44 0.78
C TYR A 400 -97.20 82.14 0.39
#